data_AF-A0A0S9MUL3-F1
#
_entry.id   AF-A0A0S9MUL3-F1
#
_cell.length_a   1.000
_cell.length_b   1.000
_cell.length_c   1.000
_cell.angle_alpha   90.00
_cell.angle_beta   90.00
_cell.angle_gamma   90.00
#
_symmetry.space_group_name_H-M   'P 1'
#
loop_
_entity.id
_entity.type
_entity.pdbx_description
1 polymer ?
#
loop_
_entity_poly.entity_id
_entity_poly.type
_entity_poly.pdbx_seq_one_letter_code
_entity_poly.pdbx_strand_id
1 'polypeptide(L)'
;MSRVRIQELPLLPTFIIRAYPEEGLPLMADFQLVCTGQETAPDEVWLHGMYGSSNRKIWRALGLALMDRGVRYIRAMRAPGRILPRGQLMPDGSLRIDLDQLMQKPTDTGFTPLT
;
A
#
# COMPACT_ATOMS: atom_id res chain seq x y z
N MET A 1 -16.72 13.88 1.74
CA MET A 1 -15.56 13.18 2.35
C MET A 1 -14.40 13.28 1.37
N SER A 2 -13.25 13.86 1.75
CA SER A 2 -12.09 13.94 0.85
C SER A 2 -11.58 12.52 0.51
N ARG A 3 -11.47 12.22 -0.79
CA ARG A 3 -10.97 10.95 -1.34
C ARG A 3 -9.44 11.03 -1.48
N VAL A 4 -8.76 9.93 -1.19
CA VAL A 4 -7.30 9.78 -1.41
C VAL A 4 -7.08 9.52 -2.90
N ARG A 5 -6.09 10.18 -3.52
CA ARG A 5 -5.66 9.85 -4.89
C ARG A 5 -4.47 8.90 -4.86
N ILE A 6 -4.60 7.78 -5.55
CA ILE A 6 -3.49 6.88 -5.86
C ILE A 6 -3.01 7.22 -7.28
N GLN A 7 -1.73 7.49 -7.42
CA GLN A 7 -1.08 7.68 -8.71
C GLN A 7 -0.09 6.55 -8.91
N GLU A 8 -0.19 5.90 -10.06
CA GLU A 8 0.73 4.86 -10.50
C GLU A 8 1.56 5.38 -11.66
N LEU A 9 2.88 5.27 -11.54
CA LEU A 9 3.83 5.66 -12.58
C LEU A 9 4.51 4.38 -13.08
N PRO A 10 4.32 4.00 -14.36
CA PRO A 10 4.90 2.77 -14.88
C PRO A 10 6.43 2.88 -14.96
N LEU A 11 7.13 1.83 -14.51
CA LEU A 11 8.60 1.72 -14.57
C LEU A 11 9.00 0.25 -14.79
N LEU A 12 8.84 -0.27 -16.00
CA LEU A 12 8.99 -1.71 -16.28
C LEU A 12 10.34 -2.26 -15.79
N PRO A 13 10.36 -3.41 -15.07
CA PRO A 13 9.24 -4.33 -14.79
C PRO A 13 8.42 -4.01 -13.53
N THR A 14 8.58 -2.81 -12.97
CA THR A 14 7.96 -2.33 -11.73
C THR A 14 7.02 -1.12 -11.99
N PHE A 15 6.49 -0.53 -10.93
CA PHE A 15 5.78 0.75 -10.99
C PHE A 15 5.93 1.49 -9.66
N ILE A 16 5.87 2.82 -9.71
CA ILE A 16 5.89 3.66 -8.50
C ILE A 16 4.46 3.99 -8.12
N ILE A 17 4.12 3.82 -6.86
CA ILE A 17 2.84 4.19 -6.28
C ILE A 17 3.05 5.41 -5.40
N ARG A 18 2.27 6.47 -5.64
CA ARG A 18 2.19 7.65 -4.79
C ARG A 18 0.77 7.80 -4.27
N ALA A 19 0.62 7.97 -2.96
CA ALA A 19 -0.66 8.28 -2.34
C ALA A 19 -0.69 9.75 -1.92
N TYR A 20 -1.74 10.44 -2.34
CA TYR A 20 -2.03 11.83 -1.99
C TYR A 20 -3.20 11.86 -1.01
N PRO A 21 -3.12 12.64 0.09
CA PRO A 21 -4.17 12.68 1.11
C PRO A 21 -5.53 13.10 0.55
N GLU A 22 -5.52 13.85 -0.55
CA GLU A 22 -6.69 14.43 -1.19
C GLU A 22 -6.59 14.32 -2.73
N GLU A 23 -7.74 14.09 -3.36
CA GLU A 23 -7.85 13.86 -4.80
C GLU A 23 -7.56 15.11 -5.64
N GLY A 24 -8.02 16.26 -5.15
CA GLY A 24 -7.94 17.55 -5.85
C GLY A 24 -6.57 18.24 -5.76
N LEU A 25 -5.55 17.59 -5.21
CA LEU A 25 -4.23 18.21 -5.10
C LEU A 25 -3.59 18.45 -6.47
N PRO A 26 -2.79 19.53 -6.63
CA PRO A 26 -2.04 19.78 -7.86
C PRO A 26 -1.15 18.60 -8.29
N LEU A 27 -0.75 18.58 -9.57
CA LEU A 27 0.11 17.53 -10.12
C LEU A 27 1.48 17.43 -9.42
N MET A 28 2.03 18.55 -8.97
CA MET A 28 3.31 18.62 -8.26
C MET A 28 3.17 18.73 -6.74
N ALA A 29 2.00 18.38 -6.19
CA ALA A 29 1.84 18.33 -4.74
C ALA A 29 2.75 17.25 -4.13
N ASP A 30 3.07 17.42 -2.84
CA ASP A 30 3.78 16.40 -2.10
C ASP A 30 2.90 15.17 -1.89
N PHE A 31 3.46 13.99 -2.13
CA PHE A 31 2.81 12.73 -1.80
C PHE A 31 2.97 12.43 -0.31
N GLN A 32 1.94 11.84 0.30
CA GLN A 32 1.98 11.44 1.70
C GLN A 32 2.67 10.07 1.89
N LEU A 33 2.52 9.17 0.92
CA LEU A 33 3.14 7.84 0.90
C LEU A 33 3.71 7.58 -0.49
N VAL A 34 4.88 6.95 -0.56
CA VAL A 34 5.44 6.40 -1.79
C VAL A 34 5.96 4.99 -1.56
N CYS A 35 5.79 4.12 -2.56
CA CYS A 35 6.41 2.79 -2.59
C CYS A 35 6.57 2.32 -4.04
N THR A 36 7.36 1.28 -4.25
CA THR A 36 7.50 0.61 -5.55
C THR A 36 6.68 -0.67 -5.52
N GLY A 37 5.81 -0.86 -6.50
CA GLY A 37 5.10 -2.11 -6.75
C GLY A 37 5.81 -2.97 -7.79
N GLN A 38 5.86 -4.27 -7.56
CA GLN A 38 6.32 -5.27 -8.51
C GLN A 38 5.30 -6.41 -8.56
N GLU A 39 4.74 -6.68 -9.74
CA GLU A 39 3.92 -7.88 -9.94
C GLU A 39 4.81 -9.11 -9.95
N THR A 40 4.51 -10.09 -9.11
CA THR A 40 5.24 -11.36 -9.01
C THR A 40 4.38 -12.56 -9.42
N ALA A 41 3.06 -12.41 -9.35
CA ALA A 41 2.07 -13.35 -9.83
C ALA A 41 0.82 -12.59 -10.31
N PRO A 42 -0.10 -13.23 -11.07
CA PRO A 42 -1.28 -12.56 -11.61
C PRO A 42 -2.18 -11.87 -10.58
N ASP A 43 -2.19 -12.35 -9.34
CA ASP A 43 -3.01 -11.83 -8.24
C ASP A 43 -2.16 -11.26 -7.09
N GLU A 44 -0.87 -11.01 -7.31
CA GLU A 44 0.08 -10.62 -6.26
C GLU A 44 1.00 -9.48 -6.67
N VAL A 45 1.10 -8.48 -5.77
CA VAL A 45 2.06 -7.38 -5.88
C VAL A 45 2.96 -7.32 -4.64
N TRP A 46 4.26 -7.22 -4.87
CA TRP A 46 5.23 -6.87 -3.86
C TRP A 46 5.36 -5.35 -3.74
N LEU A 47 5.26 -4.84 -2.51
CA LEU A 47 5.54 -3.46 -2.18
C LEU A 47 6.92 -3.33 -1.54
N HIS A 48 7.76 -2.52 -2.17
CA HIS A 48 9.13 -2.22 -1.74
C HIS A 48 9.27 -0.73 -1.39
N GLY A 49 10.30 -0.41 -0.59
CA GLY A 49 10.75 0.97 -0.41
C GLY A 49 9.68 1.94 0.10
N MET A 50 8.80 1.48 1.01
CA MET A 50 7.72 2.31 1.52
C MET A 50 8.25 3.45 2.39
N TYR A 51 8.02 4.69 1.95
CA TYR A 51 8.41 5.92 2.64
C TYR A 51 7.21 6.89 2.78
N GLY A 52 7.23 7.71 3.83
CA GLY A 52 6.17 8.67 4.15
C GLY A 52 5.31 8.23 5.32
N SER A 53 4.06 8.68 5.39
CA SER A 53 3.10 8.26 6.41
C SER A 53 1.89 7.62 5.76
N SER A 54 1.23 6.70 6.47
CA SER A 54 -0.02 6.13 6.00
C SER A 54 -1.04 6.10 7.11
N ASN A 55 -2.30 6.15 6.71
CA ASN A 55 -3.43 5.95 7.60
C ASN A 55 -4.38 4.96 6.92
N ARG A 56 -5.45 4.61 7.63
CA ARG A 56 -6.49 3.71 7.12
C ARG A 56 -7.04 4.13 5.75
N LYS A 57 -7.25 5.43 5.51
CA LYS A 57 -7.81 5.92 4.24
C LYS A 57 -6.86 5.64 3.08
N ILE A 58 -5.56 5.88 3.28
CA ILE A 58 -4.53 5.59 2.28
C ILE A 58 -4.46 4.09 1.98
N TRP A 59 -4.40 3.24 3.01
CA TRP A 59 -4.35 1.79 2.81
C TRP A 59 -5.60 1.25 2.11
N ARG A 60 -6.77 1.80 2.43
CA ARG A 60 -8.01 1.42 1.75
C ARG A 60 -7.99 1.84 0.28
N ALA A 61 -7.59 3.08 -0.01
CA ALA A 61 -7.50 3.56 -1.38
C ALA A 61 -6.45 2.80 -2.21
N LEU A 62 -5.30 2.48 -1.60
CA LEU A 62 -4.28 1.63 -2.21
C LEU A 62 -4.81 0.23 -2.49
N GLY A 63 -5.50 -0.38 -1.52
CA GLY A 63 -6.10 -1.70 -1.70
C GLY A 63 -7.13 -1.71 -2.84
N LEU A 64 -8.00 -0.70 -2.92
CA LEU A 64 -8.97 -0.57 -4.02
C LEU A 64 -8.27 -0.41 -5.37
N ALA A 65 -7.26 0.46 -5.49
CA ALA A 65 -6.53 0.64 -6.73
C ALA A 65 -5.85 -0.65 -7.22
N LEU A 66 -5.31 -1.45 -6.29
CA LEU A 66 -4.71 -2.74 -6.62
C LEU A 66 -5.76 -3.81 -6.96
N MET A 67 -6.90 -3.84 -6.26
CA MET A 67 -8.02 -4.73 -6.59
C MET A 67 -8.59 -4.46 -7.98
N ASP A 68 -8.67 -3.19 -8.40
CA ASP A 68 -9.09 -2.80 -9.75
C ASP A 68 -8.13 -3.35 -10.85
N ARG A 69 -6.90 -3.71 -10.47
CA ARG A 69 -5.92 -4.39 -11.33
C ARG A 69 -5.99 -5.92 -11.27
N GLY A 70 -6.91 -6.48 -10.49
CA GLY A 70 -7.00 -7.93 -10.26
C GLY A 70 -6.06 -8.47 -9.18
N VAL A 71 -5.36 -7.60 -8.45
CA VAL A 71 -4.51 -8.01 -7.33
C VAL A 71 -5.38 -8.44 -6.16
N ARG A 72 -5.02 -9.54 -5.53
CA ARG A 72 -5.66 -10.06 -4.31
C ARG A 72 -4.74 -9.97 -3.10
N TYR A 73 -3.44 -10.08 -3.31
CA TYR A 73 -2.45 -10.14 -2.26
C TYR A 73 -1.37 -9.08 -2.41
N ILE A 74 -1.05 -8.40 -1.30
CA ILE A 74 0.15 -7.60 -1.18
C ILE A 74 1.21 -8.40 -0.42
N ARG A 75 2.45 -8.41 -0.91
CA ARG A 75 3.61 -8.83 -0.12
C ARG A 75 4.53 -7.67 0.19
N ALA A 76 5.21 -7.74 1.33
CA ALA A 76 6.23 -6.77 1.70
C ALA A 76 7.22 -7.33 2.72
N MET A 77 8.45 -6.82 2.69
CA MET A 77 9.41 -6.98 3.79
C MET A 77 9.34 -5.77 4.71
N ARG A 78 9.55 -5.97 6.01
CA ARG A 78 9.59 -4.87 6.99
C ARG A 78 10.77 -5.02 7.93
N ALA A 79 11.30 -3.87 8.34
CA ALA A 79 12.20 -3.79 9.47
C ALA A 79 11.48 -4.29 10.74
N PRO A 80 12.21 -4.91 11.69
CA PRO A 80 11.65 -5.34 12.97
C PRO A 80 10.85 -4.23 13.67
N GLY A 81 9.71 -4.59 14.28
CA GLY A 81 8.85 -3.65 15.01
C GLY A 81 7.91 -2.80 14.14
N ARG A 82 7.96 -2.91 12.81
CA ARG A 82 7.06 -2.19 11.90
C ARG A 82 5.96 -3.11 11.37
N ILE A 83 4.71 -2.83 11.74
CA ILE A 83 3.55 -3.64 11.36
C ILE A 83 2.85 -3.05 10.13
N LEU A 84 2.45 -3.92 9.19
CA LEU A 84 1.55 -3.57 8.10
C LEU A 84 0.11 -3.98 8.44
N PRO A 85 -0.91 -3.27 7.93
CA PRO A 85 -2.28 -3.61 8.26
C PRO A 85 -2.66 -4.99 7.80
N ARG A 86 -3.13 -5.81 8.76
CA ARG A 86 -3.58 -7.18 8.52
C ARG A 86 -2.52 -8.05 7.83
N GLY A 87 -1.23 -7.74 8.03
CA GLY A 87 -0.13 -8.54 7.52
C GLY A 87 -0.01 -9.87 8.27
N GLN A 88 -0.11 -10.97 7.54
CA GLN A 88 0.23 -12.31 8.03
C GLN A 88 1.72 -12.57 7.76
N LEU A 89 2.45 -13.01 8.78
CA LEU A 89 3.84 -13.43 8.63
C LEU A 89 3.91 -14.74 7.85
N MET A 90 4.70 -14.75 6.79
CA MET A 90 4.94 -15.89 5.92
C MET A 90 6.20 -16.65 6.36
N PRO A 91 6.37 -17.93 5.94
CA PRO A 91 7.54 -18.74 6.31
C PRO A 91 8.89 -18.15 5.85
N ASP A 92 8.88 -17.34 4.79
CA ASP A 92 10.06 -16.63 4.26
C ASP A 92 10.38 -15.33 5.00
N GLY A 93 9.63 -15.01 6.06
CA GLY A 93 9.78 -13.78 6.85
C GLY A 93 9.12 -12.54 6.23
N SER A 94 8.51 -12.66 5.05
CA SER A 94 7.70 -11.59 4.46
C SER A 94 6.35 -11.46 5.15
N LEU A 95 5.69 -10.32 4.95
CA LEU A 95 4.30 -10.12 5.32
C LEU A 95 3.44 -10.24 4.07
N ARG A 96 2.31 -10.94 4.20
CA ARG A 96 1.25 -11.01 3.18
C ARG A 96 -0.03 -10.38 3.70
N ILE A 97 -0.64 -9.50 2.91
CA ILE A 97 -1.92 -8.87 3.22
C ILE A 97 -2.95 -9.36 2.20
N ASP A 98 -4.07 -9.85 2.69
CA ASP A 98 -5.25 -10.16 1.88
C ASP A 98 -6.10 -8.89 1.72
N LEU A 99 -6.31 -8.46 0.48
CA LEU A 99 -7.03 -7.22 0.19
C LEU A 99 -8.51 -7.29 0.58
N ASP A 100 -9.15 -8.46 0.50
CA ASP A 100 -10.54 -8.62 0.95
C ASP A 100 -10.62 -8.38 2.46
N GLN A 101 -9.68 -8.93 3.23
CA GLN A 101 -9.61 -8.73 4.68
C GLN A 101 -9.31 -7.28 5.05
N LEU A 102 -8.43 -6.62 4.27
CA LEU A 102 -8.13 -5.21 4.44
C LEU A 102 -9.38 -4.33 4.23
N MET A 103 -10.28 -4.73 3.32
CA MET A 103 -11.50 -3.97 3.02
C MET A 103 -12.63 -4.19 4.04
N GLN A 104 -12.72 -5.37 4.66
CA GLN A 104 -13.87 -5.78 5.48
C GLN A 104 -13.89 -5.24 6.92
N LYS A 105 -12.73 -4.92 7.53
CA LYS A 105 -12.67 -4.54 8.95
C LYS A 105 -11.81 -3.29 9.18
N PRO A 106 -12.12 -2.46 10.19
CA PRO A 106 -11.23 -1.35 10.56
C PRO A 106 -9.82 -1.88 10.82
N THR A 107 -8.80 -1.27 10.22
CA THR A 107 -7.39 -1.59 10.46
C THR A 107 -7.01 -1.14 11.87
N ASP A 108 -7.01 -2.07 12.82
CA ASP A 108 -6.21 -1.93 14.05
C ASP A 108 -4.76 -2.22 13.69
N THR A 109 -4.16 -1.23 13.06
CA THR A 109 -2.71 -1.09 13.07
C THR A 109 -2.44 -0.10 14.17
N GLY A 110 -1.78 -0.54 15.24
CA GLY A 110 -1.10 0.36 16.17
C GLY A 110 -0.05 1.15 15.40
N PHE A 111 -0.49 2.12 14.59
CA PHE A 111 0.32 2.94 13.72
C PHE A 111 1.21 3.79 14.62
N THR A 112 2.41 3.30 14.89
CA THR A 112 3.49 4.20 15.31
C THR A 112 3.87 5.03 14.09
N PRO A 113 3.91 6.37 14.20
CA PRO A 113 4.35 7.23 13.11
C PRO A 113 5.68 6.74 12.51
N LEU A 114 5.83 6.87 11.20
CA LEU A 114 7.11 6.70 10.53
C LEU A 114 7.97 7.93 10.86
N THR A 115 8.53 7.94 12.09
CA THR A 115 9.71 8.74 12.45
C THR A 115 10.94 8.07 11.88
#